data_AF-A0A259N804-F1
#
_entry.id   AF-A0A259N804-F1
#
_cell.length_a   1.000
_cell.length_b   1.000
_cell.length_c   1.000
_cell.angle_alpha   90.00
_cell.angle_beta   90.00
_cell.angle_gamma   90.00
#
_symmetry.space_group_name_H-M   'P 1'
#
loop_
_entity.id
_entity.type
_entity.pdbx_description
1 polymer ?
#
loop_
_entity_poly.entity_id
_entity_poly.type
_entity_poly.pdbx_seq_one_letter_code
_entity_poly.pdbx_strand_id
1 'polypeptide(L)'
;MFKNLSNYSGVALLRFLVSLPYKVLIAIGYGLGLLASYIPTDRNRVVQKNLQLCFPELSGAEIDQLRKTHWRLLGRSLVEKSIIWLGSKKQLRDMIEVHSEVDLSDRKPRILVNMHFIGIEGSIILSALSEEKGWPRTSGFFQRMKNPFFNRKIIEWRNRFGGNSIDRQGNSLELIREIRKGSFIIIAPDIDLGLK
;
A
#
# COMPACT_ATOMS: atom_id res chain seq x y z
N MET A 1 14.37 16.49 -20.58
CA MET A 1 15.26 16.66 -19.41
C MET A 1 14.52 16.80 -18.09
N PHE A 2 13.67 17.81 -17.88
CA PHE A 2 13.00 18.08 -16.58
C PHE A 2 12.18 16.90 -16.00
N LYS A 3 11.38 16.20 -16.81
CA LYS A 3 10.60 15.02 -16.34
C LYS A 3 11.50 13.90 -15.82
N ASN A 4 12.66 13.69 -16.45
CA ASN A 4 13.61 12.66 -16.00
C ASN A 4 14.26 13.06 -14.68
N LEU A 5 14.68 14.32 -14.55
CA LEU A 5 15.25 14.84 -13.30
C LEU A 5 14.27 14.69 -12.13
N SER A 6 13.01 15.10 -12.31
CA SER A 6 11.95 14.95 -11.30
C SER A 6 11.71 13.49 -10.90
N ASN A 7 11.69 12.56 -11.87
CA ASN A 7 11.54 11.14 -11.61
C ASN A 7 12.69 10.58 -10.76
N TYR A 8 13.93 10.90 -11.12
CA TYR A 8 15.11 10.43 -10.38
C TYR A 8 15.20 11.06 -8.99
N SER A 9 14.82 12.33 -8.83
CA SER A 9 14.72 12.97 -7.51
C SER A 9 13.71 12.26 -6.61
N GLY A 10 12.57 11.81 -7.15
CA GLY A 10 11.59 11.03 -6.39
C GLY A 10 12.18 9.69 -5.91
N VAL A 11 12.94 8.99 -6.74
CA VAL A 11 13.63 7.75 -6.35
C VAL A 11 14.74 8.03 -5.34
N ALA A 12 15.50 9.11 -5.51
CA ALA A 12 16.55 9.52 -4.57
C ALA A 12 15.96 9.85 -3.19
N LEU A 13 14.81 10.53 -3.14
CA LEU A 13 14.09 10.79 -1.89
C LEU A 13 13.67 9.49 -1.21
N LEU A 14 13.10 8.52 -1.95
CA LEU A 14 12.75 7.21 -1.39
C LEU A 14 13.99 6.49 -0.84
N ARG A 15 15.12 6.55 -1.54
CA ARG A 15 16.40 5.97 -1.10
C ARG A 15 16.95 6.63 0.16
N PHE A 16 16.79 7.94 0.27
CA PHE A 16 17.15 8.68 1.49
C PHE A 16 16.24 8.29 2.65
N LEU A 17 14.93 8.21 2.44
CA LEU A 17 13.97 7.87 3.51
C LEU A 17 14.21 6.46 4.06
N VAL A 18 14.48 5.48 3.19
CA VAL A 18 14.69 4.08 3.63
C VAL A 18 15.98 3.87 4.43
N SER A 19 16.96 4.76 4.31
CA SER A 19 18.20 4.68 5.08
C SER A 19 18.09 5.30 6.48
N LEU A 20 17.00 6.02 6.77
CA LEU A 20 16.78 6.62 8.09
C LEU A 20 16.44 5.54 9.13
N PRO A 21 16.81 5.74 10.41
CA PRO A 21 16.31 4.92 11.51
C PRO A 21 14.78 4.95 11.54
N TYR A 22 14.15 3.79 11.78
CA TYR A 22 12.69 3.66 11.68
C TYR A 22 11.92 4.67 12.54
N LYS A 23 12.40 4.95 13.77
CA LYS A 23 11.82 5.96 14.67
C LYS A 23 11.81 7.37 14.07
N VAL A 24 12.87 7.74 13.33
CA VAL A 24 12.98 9.04 12.66
C VAL A 24 12.03 9.07 11.46
N LEU A 25 11.99 7.99 10.67
CA LEU A 25 11.11 7.88 9.52
C LEU A 25 9.63 8.06 9.93
N ILE A 26 9.16 7.35 10.96
CA ILE A 26 7.77 7.49 11.42
C ILE A 26 7.48 8.89 11.98
N ALA A 27 8.44 9.53 12.64
CA ALA A 27 8.26 10.89 13.17
C ALA A 27 8.07 11.90 12.03
N ILE A 28 8.87 11.78 10.96
CA ILE A 28 8.70 12.57 9.72
C ILE A 28 7.32 12.33 9.13
N GLY A 29 6.91 11.06 8.98
CA GLY A 29 5.60 10.72 8.43
C GLY A 29 4.44 11.29 9.26
N TYR A 30 4.50 11.17 10.59
CA TYR A 30 3.51 11.74 11.49
C TYR A 30 3.45 13.26 11.43
N GLY A 31 4.61 13.94 11.39
CA GLY A 31 4.67 15.39 11.26
C GLY A 31 4.08 15.88 9.95
N LEU A 32 4.50 15.30 8.82
CA LEU A 32 4.00 15.68 7.49
C LEU A 32 2.50 15.44 7.36
N GLY A 33 2.02 14.28 7.83
CA GLY A 33 0.59 13.96 7.84
C GLY A 33 -0.22 14.95 8.68
N LEU A 34 0.23 15.23 9.91
CA LEU A 34 -0.43 16.17 10.79
C LEU A 34 -0.46 17.59 10.19
N LEU A 35 0.65 18.06 9.62
CA LEU A 35 0.69 19.36 8.93
C LEU A 35 -0.31 19.40 7.76
N ALA A 36 -0.38 18.34 6.95
CA ALA A 36 -1.35 18.24 5.86
C ALA A 36 -2.80 18.30 6.33
N SER A 37 -3.11 17.84 7.56
CA SER A 37 -4.45 17.93 8.14
C SER A 37 -4.92 19.37 8.40
N TYR A 38 -4.00 20.33 8.52
CA TYR A 38 -4.34 21.74 8.74
C TYR A 38 -4.51 22.54 7.45
N ILE A 39 -4.07 22.01 6.30
CA ILE A 39 -4.15 22.73 5.02
C ILE A 39 -5.58 22.61 4.45
N PRO A 40 -6.30 23.72 4.19
CA PRO A 40 -7.66 23.67 3.67
C PRO A 40 -7.65 23.17 2.22
N THR A 41 -7.83 21.87 2.04
CA THR A 41 -7.84 21.20 0.73
C THR A 41 -9.11 20.41 0.53
N ASP A 42 -9.46 20.16 -0.74
CA ASP A 42 -10.57 19.26 -1.07
C ASP A 42 -10.43 17.88 -0.44
N ARG A 43 -9.20 17.38 -0.30
CA ARG A 43 -8.92 16.10 0.35
C ARG A 43 -9.31 16.12 1.83
N ASN A 44 -9.00 17.20 2.54
CA ASN A 44 -9.44 17.36 3.92
C ASN A 44 -10.96 17.39 4.05
N ARG A 45 -11.65 18.08 3.13
CA ARG A 45 -13.12 18.11 3.08
C ARG A 45 -13.73 16.73 2.81
N VAL A 46 -13.16 15.97 1.88
CA VAL A 46 -13.63 14.61 1.56
C VAL A 46 -13.44 13.68 2.76
N VAL A 47 -12.27 13.69 3.41
CA VAL A 47 -12.03 12.87 4.60
C VAL A 47 -13.03 13.22 5.71
N GLN A 48 -13.21 14.51 6.00
CA GLN A 48 -14.18 14.97 7.00
C GLN A 48 -15.60 14.47 6.68
N LYS A 49 -16.05 14.64 5.42
CA LYS A 49 -17.40 14.25 5.01
C LYS A 49 -17.61 12.74 5.09
N ASN A 50 -16.64 11.95 4.65
CA ASN A 50 -16.71 10.49 4.74
C ASN A 50 -16.80 10.04 6.21
N LEU A 51 -16.00 10.61 7.10
CA LEU A 51 -16.07 10.29 8.53
C LEU A 51 -17.44 10.64 9.13
N GLN A 52 -18.02 11.80 8.79
CA GLN A 52 -19.37 12.19 9.25
C GLN A 52 -20.45 11.23 8.77
N LEU A 53 -20.33 10.70 7.54
CA LEU A 53 -21.29 9.76 6.98
C LEU A 53 -21.14 8.37 7.58
N CYS A 54 -19.91 7.93 7.86
CA CYS A 54 -19.63 6.62 8.44
C CYS A 54 -19.89 6.54 9.95
N PHE A 55 -19.73 7.66 10.66
CA PHE A 55 -19.84 7.75 12.12
C PHE A 55 -20.79 8.91 12.52
N PRO A 56 -22.08 8.84 12.14
CA PRO A 56 -23.05 9.90 12.41
C PRO A 56 -23.29 10.17 13.90
N GLU A 57 -22.94 9.22 14.76
CA GLU A 57 -23.04 9.31 16.23
C GLU A 57 -21.94 10.16 16.87
N LEU A 58 -20.83 10.42 16.17
CA LEU A 58 -19.71 11.19 16.71
C LEU A 58 -19.94 12.70 16.57
N SER A 59 -19.54 13.45 17.59
CA SER A 59 -19.54 14.91 17.56
C SER A 59 -18.55 15.47 16.53
N GLY A 60 -18.74 16.74 16.15
CA GLY A 60 -17.82 17.42 15.22
C GLY A 60 -16.36 17.44 15.71
N ALA A 61 -16.16 17.52 17.03
CA ALA A 61 -14.82 17.48 17.64
C ALA A 61 -14.17 16.09 17.56
N GLU A 62 -14.95 15.03 17.81
CA GLU A 62 -14.47 13.64 17.67
C GLU A 62 -14.14 13.31 16.22
N ILE A 63 -14.96 13.76 15.27
CA ILE A 63 -14.66 13.61 13.84
C ILE A 63 -13.37 14.35 13.47
N ASP A 64 -13.17 15.59 13.93
CA ASP A 64 -11.93 16.33 13.61
C ASP A 64 -10.69 15.65 14.20
N GLN A 65 -10.80 15.10 15.41
CA GLN A 65 -9.72 14.34 16.04
C GLN A 65 -9.42 13.05 15.25
N LEU A 66 -10.45 12.34 14.79
CA LEU A 66 -10.31 11.15 13.96
C LEU A 66 -9.69 11.49 12.59
N ARG A 67 -10.10 12.61 11.98
CA ARG A 67 -9.51 13.14 10.74
C ARG A 67 -8.01 13.42 10.91
N LYS A 68 -7.60 14.14 11.96
CA LYS A 68 -6.19 14.42 12.25
C LYS A 68 -5.39 13.14 12.47
N THR A 69 -5.97 12.18 13.18
CA THR A 69 -5.36 10.85 13.41
C THR A 69 -5.18 10.09 12.09
N HIS A 70 -6.19 10.08 11.23
CA HIS A 70 -6.12 9.48 9.90
C HIS A 70 -4.98 10.09 9.08
N TRP A 71 -4.88 11.41 9.02
CA TRP A 71 -3.81 12.09 8.27
C TRP A 71 -2.41 11.78 8.81
N ARG A 72 -2.26 11.77 10.14
CA ARG A 72 -1.01 11.36 10.79
C ARG A 72 -0.63 9.93 10.37
N LEU A 73 -1.56 8.98 10.46
CA LEU A 73 -1.31 7.59 10.05
C LEU A 73 -1.04 7.45 8.55
N LEU A 74 -1.74 8.20 7.71
CA LEU A 74 -1.51 8.23 6.26
C LEU A 74 -0.10 8.74 5.94
N GLY A 75 0.34 9.81 6.61
CA GLY A 75 1.70 10.33 6.48
C GLY A 75 2.78 9.31 6.85
N ARG A 76 2.58 8.57 7.95
CA ARG A 76 3.43 7.41 8.30
C ARG A 76 3.45 6.36 7.19
N SER A 77 2.28 5.94 6.70
CA SER A 77 2.20 4.93 5.65
C SER A 77 2.89 5.39 4.35
N LEU A 78 2.82 6.67 4.00
CA LEU A 78 3.48 7.21 2.82
C LEU A 78 5.01 7.14 2.91
N VAL A 79 5.59 7.43 4.07
CA VAL A 79 7.05 7.34 4.25
C VAL A 79 7.52 5.88 4.39
N GLU A 80 6.70 5.01 5.00
CA GLU A 80 6.97 3.56 5.10
C GLU A 80 7.02 2.87 3.73
N LYS A 81 6.37 3.42 2.70
CA LYS A 81 6.51 2.93 1.31
C LYS A 81 7.96 2.92 0.83
N SER A 82 8.83 3.77 1.38
CA SER A 82 10.27 3.70 1.08
C SER A 82 10.88 2.36 1.51
N ILE A 83 10.52 1.84 2.69
CA ILE A 83 10.94 0.53 3.19
C ILE A 83 10.28 -0.58 2.37
N ILE A 84 8.97 -0.48 2.14
CA ILE A 84 8.22 -1.49 1.37
C ILE A 84 8.81 -1.67 -0.03
N TRP A 85 9.08 -0.57 -0.73
CA TRP A 85 9.52 -0.61 -2.12
C TRP A 85 11.03 -0.84 -2.26
N LEU A 86 11.86 -0.27 -1.39
CA LEU A 86 13.32 -0.26 -1.54
C LEU A 86 14.10 -0.92 -0.40
N GLY A 87 13.48 -1.17 0.76
CA GLY A 87 14.12 -1.70 1.96
C GLY A 87 14.47 -3.19 1.88
N SER A 88 15.06 -3.71 2.94
CA SER A 88 15.41 -5.14 3.06
C SER A 88 14.25 -6.00 3.59
N LYS A 89 14.30 -7.33 3.37
CA LYS A 89 13.39 -8.28 4.03
C LYS A 89 13.40 -8.14 5.55
N LYS A 90 14.57 -7.83 6.14
CA LYS A 90 14.72 -7.59 7.58
C LYS A 90 13.91 -6.38 8.04
N GLN A 91 14.06 -5.23 7.38
CA GLN A 91 13.28 -4.03 7.73
C GLN A 91 11.76 -4.27 7.59
N LEU A 92 11.33 -5.05 6.60
CA LEU A 92 9.93 -5.45 6.46
C LEU A 92 9.45 -6.32 7.63
N ARG A 93 10.24 -7.31 8.06
CA ARG A 93 9.92 -8.16 9.23
C ARG A 93 9.88 -7.37 10.53
N ASP A 94 10.79 -6.44 10.71
CA ASP A 94 10.84 -5.60 11.91
C ASP A 94 9.65 -4.63 11.98
N MET A 95 8.99 -4.36 10.84
CA MET A 95 7.87 -3.41 10.72
C MET A 95 6.49 -4.10 10.66
N ILE A 96 6.42 -5.32 10.12
CA ILE A 96 5.16 -5.98 9.77
C ILE A 96 5.15 -7.40 10.32
N GLU A 97 4.14 -7.68 11.13
CA GLU A 97 3.80 -9.01 11.60
C GLU A 97 2.57 -9.53 10.84
N VAL A 98 2.53 -10.84 10.59
CA VAL A 98 1.41 -11.51 9.91
C VAL A 98 0.74 -12.45 10.88
N HIS A 99 -0.51 -12.14 11.23
CA HIS A 99 -1.41 -13.02 11.97
C HIS A 99 -2.40 -13.64 11.00
N SER A 100 -2.62 -14.96 11.10
CA SER A 100 -3.54 -15.68 10.22
C SER A 100 -4.32 -16.73 11.01
N GLU A 101 -5.64 -16.69 10.86
CA GLU A 101 -6.56 -17.70 11.40
C GLU A 101 -6.57 -19.01 10.58
N VAL A 102 -5.97 -18.96 9.39
CA VAL A 102 -5.88 -20.12 8.49
C VAL A 102 -4.43 -20.47 8.22
N ASP A 103 -4.16 -21.74 7.94
CA ASP A 103 -2.86 -22.17 7.45
C ASP A 103 -2.63 -21.56 6.06
N LEU A 104 -1.59 -20.74 5.93
CA LEU A 104 -1.20 -20.08 4.68
C LEU A 104 -0.31 -20.97 3.79
N SER A 105 0.17 -22.11 4.30
CA SER A 105 1.08 -23.01 3.57
C SER A 105 0.38 -24.08 2.74
N ASP A 106 -0.91 -24.36 2.99
CA ASP A 106 -1.66 -25.47 2.38
C ASP A 106 -1.94 -25.34 0.86
N ARG A 107 -1.50 -24.23 0.23
CA ARG A 107 -1.68 -23.88 -1.18
C ARG A 107 -3.14 -23.91 -1.69
N LYS A 108 -4.13 -23.87 -0.80
CA LYS A 108 -5.52 -23.70 -1.22
C LYS A 108 -5.68 -22.34 -1.90
N PRO A 109 -6.41 -22.26 -3.03
CA PRO A 109 -6.69 -20.99 -3.69
C PRO A 109 -7.36 -20.03 -2.71
N ARG A 110 -6.78 -18.84 -2.55
CA ARG A 110 -7.30 -17.79 -1.64
C ARG A 110 -7.36 -16.45 -2.34
N ILE A 111 -8.46 -15.75 -2.11
CA ILE A 111 -8.63 -14.35 -2.47
C ILE A 111 -8.52 -13.52 -1.19
N LEU A 112 -7.46 -12.74 -1.08
CA LEU A 112 -7.23 -11.77 -0.01
C LEU A 112 -7.94 -10.47 -0.39
N VAL A 113 -9.10 -10.24 0.21
CA VAL A 113 -9.93 -9.06 -0.01
C VAL A 113 -9.41 -7.93 0.89
N ASN A 114 -8.56 -7.07 0.33
CA ASN A 114 -7.93 -5.97 1.05
C ASN A 114 -8.66 -4.66 0.73
N MET A 115 -9.20 -3.98 1.73
CA MET A 115 -9.71 -2.61 1.54
C MET A 115 -8.52 -1.65 1.37
N HIS A 116 -8.74 -0.47 0.77
CA HIS A 116 -7.74 0.61 0.68
C HIS A 116 -7.50 1.30 2.03
N PHE A 117 -7.29 0.51 3.08
CA PHE A 117 -6.86 0.98 4.40
C PHE A 117 -5.42 1.48 4.37
N ILE A 118 -5.09 2.26 5.39
CA ILE A 118 -3.73 2.76 5.62
C ILE A 118 -2.79 1.56 5.78
N GLY A 119 -1.68 1.56 5.04
CA GLY A 119 -0.71 0.46 5.09
C GLY A 119 -0.98 -0.70 4.14
N ILE A 120 -1.95 -0.61 3.21
CA ILE A 120 -2.26 -1.69 2.23
C ILE A 120 -1.02 -2.27 1.51
N GLU A 121 -0.03 -1.43 1.18
CA GLU A 121 1.22 -1.88 0.53
C GLU A 121 2.04 -2.85 1.39
N GLY A 122 1.77 -2.92 2.70
CA GLY A 122 2.41 -3.85 3.62
C GLY A 122 2.16 -5.32 3.30
N SER A 123 1.14 -5.64 2.48
CA SER A 123 0.87 -7.00 2.01
C SER A 123 2.05 -7.63 1.26
N ILE A 124 3.02 -6.83 0.81
CA ILE A 124 4.28 -7.33 0.23
C ILE A 124 5.03 -8.28 1.18
N ILE A 125 4.81 -8.18 2.51
CA ILE A 125 5.41 -9.07 3.50
C ILE A 125 5.11 -10.55 3.22
N LEU A 126 3.92 -10.86 2.70
CA LEU A 126 3.51 -12.22 2.36
C LEU A 126 4.44 -12.83 1.30
N SER A 127 4.84 -12.03 0.31
CA SER A 127 5.83 -12.44 -0.69
C SER A 127 7.26 -12.41 -0.14
N ALA A 128 7.60 -11.42 0.70
CA ALA A 128 8.93 -11.36 1.32
C ALA A 128 9.24 -12.61 2.17
N LEU A 129 8.23 -13.15 2.84
CA LEU A 129 8.29 -14.34 3.70
C LEU A 129 7.91 -15.65 3.00
N SER A 130 7.47 -15.60 1.74
CA SER A 130 6.92 -16.76 1.02
C SER A 130 7.85 -17.97 1.02
N GLU A 131 9.12 -17.77 0.68
CA GLU A 131 10.13 -18.83 0.68
C GLU A 131 10.41 -19.39 2.09
N GLU A 132 10.60 -18.50 3.08
CA GLU A 132 10.91 -18.85 4.47
C GLU A 132 9.78 -19.61 5.15
N LYS A 133 8.53 -19.23 4.85
CA LYS A 133 7.32 -19.77 5.48
C LYS A 133 6.62 -20.85 4.65
N GLY A 134 7.16 -21.17 3.47
CA GLY A 134 6.52 -22.09 2.52
C GLY A 134 5.17 -21.59 1.99
N TRP A 135 4.90 -20.29 2.05
CA TRP A 135 3.64 -19.71 1.56
C TRP A 135 3.66 -19.57 0.04
N PRO A 136 2.49 -19.62 -0.63
CA PRO A 136 2.36 -19.22 -2.02
C PRO A 136 2.80 -17.77 -2.26
N ARG A 137 3.15 -17.46 -3.51
CA ARG A 137 3.38 -16.07 -3.92
C ARG A 137 2.09 -15.26 -3.88
N THR A 138 2.22 -13.94 -3.85
CA THR A 138 1.08 -13.03 -4.06
C THR A 138 0.92 -12.71 -5.54
N SER A 139 -0.31 -12.51 -5.97
CA SER A 139 -0.66 -12.07 -7.33
C SER A 139 -1.85 -11.13 -7.26
N GLY A 140 -1.89 -10.10 -8.08
CA GLY A 140 -3.01 -9.15 -8.04
C GLY A 140 -3.00 -8.20 -9.20
N PHE A 141 -4.16 -7.60 -9.46
CA PHE A 141 -4.25 -6.61 -10.51
C PHE A 141 -3.54 -5.32 -10.14
N PHE A 142 -2.92 -4.70 -11.14
CA PHE A 142 -2.36 -3.36 -11.06
C PHE A 142 -2.97 -2.46 -12.14
N GLN A 143 -3.21 -1.22 -11.76
CA GLN A 143 -3.68 -0.16 -12.66
C GLN A 143 -2.49 0.64 -13.17
N ARG A 144 -2.32 0.70 -14.50
CA ARG A 144 -1.22 1.45 -15.12
C ARG A 144 -1.16 2.89 -14.63
N MET A 145 0.02 3.31 -14.18
CA MET A 145 0.30 4.69 -13.82
C MET A 145 0.51 5.54 -15.07
N LYS A 146 0.05 6.80 -15.02
CA LYS A 146 0.22 7.77 -16.12
C LYS A 146 1.68 8.04 -16.49
N ASN A 147 2.59 7.98 -15.50
CA ASN A 147 4.02 8.18 -15.71
C ASN A 147 4.70 6.83 -16.03
N PRO A 148 5.23 6.62 -17.26
CA PRO A 148 5.82 5.33 -17.65
C PRO A 148 7.02 4.90 -16.80
N PHE A 149 7.80 5.85 -16.29
CA PHE A 149 8.95 5.57 -15.42
C PHE A 149 8.48 4.94 -14.10
N PHE A 150 7.54 5.60 -13.42
CA PHE A 150 7.01 5.07 -12.16
C PHE A 150 6.14 3.82 -12.37
N ASN A 151 5.48 3.69 -13.52
CA ASN A 151 4.78 2.47 -13.89
C ASN A 151 5.70 1.24 -13.92
N ARG A 152 6.90 1.38 -14.51
CA ARG A 152 7.89 0.30 -14.50
C ARG A 152 8.43 0.05 -13.09
N LYS A 153 8.73 1.12 -12.35
CA LYS A 153 9.27 1.02 -10.99
C LYS A 153 8.31 0.37 -10.00
N ILE A 154 7.03 0.70 -10.03
CA ILE A 154 6.07 0.10 -9.09
C ILE A 154 5.89 -1.41 -9.34
N ILE A 155 5.97 -1.87 -10.59
CA ILE A 155 5.95 -3.30 -10.94
C ILE A 155 7.23 -3.97 -10.40
N GLU A 156 8.41 -3.38 -10.65
CA GLU A 156 9.69 -3.87 -10.12
C GLU A 156 9.65 -3.99 -8.59
N TRP A 157 9.19 -2.95 -7.89
CA TRP A 157 9.16 -2.90 -6.43
C TRP A 157 8.14 -3.86 -5.82
N ARG A 158 6.95 -4.01 -6.41
CA ARG A 158 5.94 -4.96 -5.92
C ARG A 158 6.33 -6.41 -6.21
N ASN A 159 7.07 -6.67 -7.29
CA ASN A 159 7.45 -8.03 -7.69
C ASN A 159 8.81 -8.47 -7.11
N ARG A 160 9.56 -7.60 -6.42
CA ARG A 160 10.95 -7.86 -5.96
C ARG A 160 11.13 -9.05 -5.01
N PHE A 161 10.04 -9.59 -4.46
CA PHE A 161 10.04 -10.81 -3.63
C PHE A 161 9.19 -11.93 -4.24
N GLY A 162 9.09 -11.99 -5.57
CA GLY A 162 8.36 -13.04 -6.29
C GLY A 162 6.85 -12.80 -6.44
N GLY A 163 6.36 -11.61 -6.05
CA GLY A 163 4.98 -11.19 -6.31
C GLY A 163 4.69 -11.04 -7.81
N ASN A 164 3.42 -11.11 -8.20
CA ASN A 164 2.98 -10.96 -9.59
C ASN A 164 1.94 -9.84 -9.75
N SER A 165 2.39 -8.67 -10.21
CA SER A 165 1.52 -7.57 -10.63
C SER A 165 0.96 -7.83 -12.04
N ILE A 166 -0.29 -8.28 -12.11
CA ILE A 166 -1.00 -8.56 -13.37
C ILE A 166 -1.66 -7.29 -13.87
N ASP A 167 -1.52 -6.98 -15.15
CA ASP A 167 -2.21 -5.82 -15.73
C ASP A 167 -3.73 -6.04 -15.73
N ARG A 168 -4.49 -5.12 -15.13
CA ARG A 168 -5.95 -5.20 -15.04
C ARG A 168 -6.63 -5.30 -16.42
N GLN A 169 -6.06 -4.68 -17.46
CA GLN A 169 -6.71 -4.61 -18.78
C GLN A 169 -6.52 -5.91 -19.57
N GLY A 170 -7.55 -6.75 -19.60
CA GLY A 170 -7.63 -7.91 -20.50
C GLY A 170 -6.99 -9.20 -19.99
N ASN A 171 -6.43 -9.23 -18.77
CA ASN A 171 -5.69 -10.40 -18.25
C ASN A 171 -6.41 -11.17 -17.15
N SER A 172 -7.75 -11.26 -17.21
CA SER A 172 -8.53 -12.07 -16.28
C SER A 172 -8.14 -13.56 -16.33
N LEU A 173 -7.76 -14.08 -17.51
CA LEU A 173 -7.27 -15.45 -17.66
C LEU A 173 -5.96 -15.70 -16.89
N GLU A 174 -5.08 -14.70 -16.80
CA GLU A 174 -3.84 -14.84 -16.03
C GLU A 174 -4.15 -14.93 -14.54
N LEU A 175 -5.10 -14.13 -14.04
CA LEU A 175 -5.56 -14.21 -12.66
C LEU A 175 -6.12 -15.61 -12.35
N ILE A 176 -6.94 -16.18 -13.23
CA ILE A 176 -7.50 -17.53 -13.08
C ILE A 176 -6.38 -18.59 -13.03
N ARG A 177 -5.33 -18.44 -13.83
CA ARG A 177 -4.17 -19.35 -13.78
C ARG A 177 -3.46 -19.26 -12.43
N GLU A 178 -3.33 -18.08 -11.85
CA GLU A 178 -2.73 -17.90 -10.52
C GLU A 178 -3.59 -18.48 -9.40
N ILE A 179 -4.92 -18.34 -9.48
CA ILE A 179 -5.87 -19.01 -8.57
C ILE A 179 -5.63 -20.52 -8.60
N ARG A 180 -5.53 -21.11 -9.80
CA ARG A 180 -5.32 -22.57 -9.97
C ARG A 180 -3.97 -23.06 -9.44
N LYS A 181 -2.95 -22.19 -9.38
CA LYS A 181 -1.64 -22.51 -8.77
C LYS A 181 -1.64 -22.39 -7.25
N GLY A 182 -2.73 -21.93 -6.64
CA GLY A 182 -2.80 -21.68 -5.21
C GLY A 182 -2.14 -20.36 -4.76
N SER A 183 -1.86 -19.44 -5.69
CA SER A 183 -1.32 -18.11 -5.36
C SER A 183 -2.32 -17.31 -4.50
N PHE A 184 -1.80 -16.44 -3.64
CA PHE A 184 -2.64 -15.49 -2.91
C PHE A 184 -3.07 -14.36 -3.82
N ILE A 185 -4.36 -14.30 -4.13
CA ILE A 185 -4.91 -13.27 -5.01
C ILE A 185 -5.32 -12.05 -4.20
N ILE A 186 -4.64 -10.93 -4.39
CA ILE A 186 -4.97 -9.67 -3.72
C ILE A 186 -5.94 -8.87 -4.59
N ILE A 187 -7.10 -8.53 -4.03
CA ILE A 187 -8.07 -7.62 -4.65
C ILE A 187 -8.48 -6.51 -3.68
N ALA A 188 -8.81 -5.34 -4.23
CA ALA A 188 -9.31 -4.21 -3.46
C ALA A 188 -10.61 -3.65 -4.10
N PRO A 189 -11.80 -4.09 -3.64
CA PRO A 189 -13.09 -3.82 -4.27
C PRO A 189 -13.84 -2.59 -3.72
N ASP A 190 -13.25 -1.81 -2.81
CA ASP A 190 -13.89 -0.71 -2.07
C ASP A 190 -13.88 0.65 -2.78
N ILE A 191 -13.51 0.68 -4.07
CA ILE A 191 -13.57 1.90 -4.88
C ILE A 191 -14.54 1.68 -6.03
N ASP A 192 -15.60 2.48 -6.04
CA ASP A 192 -16.43 2.68 -7.22
C ASP A 192 -15.66 3.56 -8.23
N LEU A 193 -15.50 3.05 -9.44
CA LEU A 193 -14.83 3.76 -10.54
C LEU A 193 -15.82 4.62 -11.35
N GLY A 194 -17.09 4.63 -10.96
CA GLY A 194 -18.18 5.27 -11.68
C GLY A 194 -18.66 4.45 -12.87
N LEU A 195 -19.73 4.95 -13.50
CA LEU A 195 -20.22 4.42 -14.77
C LEU A 195 -19.19 4.71 -15.86
N LYS A 196 -18.86 3.68 -16.65
CA LYS A 196 -18.06 3.83 -17.87
C LYS A 196 -18.92 4.32 -19.03
#